data_AF-A0A815YXC1-F1
#
_entry.id   AF-A0A815YXC1-F1
#
_cell.length_a   1.000
_cell.length_b   1.000
_cell.length_c   1.000
_cell.angle_alpha   90.00
_cell.angle_beta   90.00
_cell.angle_gamma   90.00
#
_symmetry.space_group_name_H-M   'P 1'
#
loop_
_entity.id
_entity.type
_entity.pdbx_description
1 polymer ?
#
loop_
_entity_poly.entity_id
_entity_poly.type
_entity_poly.pdbx_seq_one_letter_code
_entity_poly.pdbx_strand_id
1 'polypeptide(L)'
;MSPKIDLLELAHLHFIPKPHKPDTPLRPIVAAIHASATEISKFLNDVLAPIFLRVARQTTFINGIDLVRALEKYAANGHLKPTTLFITFDVENLYTM
;
A
#
# COMPACT_ATOMS: atom_id res chain seq x y z
N MET A 1 6.76 3.08 -28.41
CA MET A 1 7.69 4.22 -28.28
C MET A 1 9.03 3.66 -27.83
N SER A 2 10.11 3.92 -28.56
CA SER A 2 11.46 3.56 -28.11
C SER A 2 11.86 4.43 -26.90
N PRO A 3 12.54 3.89 -25.88
CA PRO A 3 12.95 4.67 -24.72
C PRO A 3 13.94 5.76 -25.13
N LYS A 4 13.75 6.98 -24.61
CA LYS A 4 14.70 8.08 -24.78
C LYS A 4 15.88 7.83 -23.84
N ILE A 5 16.94 7.21 -24.38
CA ILE A 5 18.10 6.72 -23.62
C ILE A 5 18.77 7.85 -22.81
N ASP A 6 18.76 9.07 -23.33
CA ASP A 6 19.37 10.25 -22.69
C ASP A 6 18.64 10.71 -21.41
N LEU A 7 17.46 10.15 -21.12
CA LEU A 7 16.67 10.46 -19.91
C LEU A 7 16.74 9.33 -18.87
N LEU A 8 17.50 8.26 -19.12
CA LEU A 8 17.58 7.13 -18.20
C LEU A 8 18.45 7.47 -17.00
N GLU A 9 17.92 7.22 -15.80
CA GLU A 9 18.63 7.38 -14.53
C GLU A 9 18.80 6.03 -13.83
N LEU A 10 19.81 5.91 -12.97
CA LEU A 10 19.94 4.75 -12.08
C LEU A 10 18.90 4.86 -10.96
N ALA A 11 18.41 3.71 -10.47
CA ALA A 11 17.56 3.73 -9.28
C ALA A 11 18.40 4.15 -8.05
N HIS A 12 17.81 4.97 -7.18
CA HIS A 12 18.45 5.50 -5.99
C HIS A 12 17.86 4.89 -4.72
N LEU A 13 18.72 4.47 -3.79
CA LEU A 13 18.32 4.05 -2.45
C LEU A 13 18.26 5.27 -1.53
N HIS A 14 17.10 5.51 -0.92
CA HIS A 14 16.91 6.52 0.11
C HIS A 14 16.48 5.85 1.43
N PHE A 15 16.61 6.59 2.53
CA PHE A 15 16.21 6.14 3.85
C PHE A 15 15.23 7.14 4.47
N ILE A 16 14.02 6.67 4.81
CA ILE A 16 13.03 7.45 5.54
C ILE A 16 13.27 7.25 7.05
N PRO A 17 13.45 8.31 7.85
CA PRO A 17 13.56 8.18 9.31
C PRO A 17 12.32 7.55 9.96
N LYS A 18 12.56 6.65 10.90
CA LYS A 18 11.58 5.96 11.76
C LYS A 18 11.93 6.18 13.23
N PRO A 19 11.82 7.41 13.74
CA PRO A 19 12.27 7.75 15.10
C PRO A 19 11.53 7.00 16.22
N HIS A 20 10.35 6.45 15.92
CA HIS A 20 9.55 5.64 16.85
C HIS A 20 9.95 4.15 16.89
N LYS A 21 10.94 3.70 16.09
CA LYS A 21 11.45 2.32 16.09
C LYS A 21 12.96 2.33 16.35
N PRO A 22 13.42 2.23 17.62
CA PRO A 22 14.83 2.36 17.96
C PRO A 22 15.71 1.30 17.30
N ASP A 23 15.22 0.06 17.13
CA ASP A 23 15.97 -1.03 16.51
C ASP A 23 15.99 -0.97 14.97
N THR A 24 15.04 -0.25 14.36
CA THR A 24 14.92 -0.08 12.90
C THR A 24 14.69 1.40 12.56
N PRO A 25 15.69 2.25 12.80
CA PRO A 25 15.51 3.71 12.78
C PRO A 25 15.34 4.28 11.37
N LEU A 26 15.52 3.47 10.32
CA LEU A 26 15.42 3.87 8.93
C LEU A 26 14.58 2.85 8.16
N ARG A 27 13.69 3.32 7.29
CA ARG A 27 13.03 2.50 6.28
C ARG A 27 13.68 2.75 4.92
N PRO A 28 14.39 1.76 4.33
CA PRO A 28 14.91 1.90 2.98
C PRO A 28 13.76 2.00 1.97
N ILE A 29 13.92 2.87 0.98
CA ILE A 29 13.03 3.00 -0.17
C ILE A 29 13.88 3.11 -1.43
N VAL A 30 13.40 2.55 -2.54
CA VAL A 30 14.06 2.68 -3.85
C VAL A 30 13.25 3.64 -4.71
N ALA A 31 13.86 4.74 -5.12
CA ALA A 31 13.33 5.64 -6.12
C ALA A 31 13.86 5.23 -7.50
N ALA A 32 12.97 4.76 -8.36
CA ALA A 32 13.30 4.28 -9.71
C ALA A 32 12.57 5.10 -10.80
N ILE A 33 12.43 6.41 -10.57
CA ILE A 33 11.87 7.35 -11.54
C ILE A 33 12.86 7.44 -12.71
N HIS A 34 12.37 7.32 -13.94
CA HIS A 34 13.19 7.28 -15.17
C HIS A 34 14.22 6.13 -15.23
N ALA A 35 14.11 5.13 -14.36
CA ALA A 35 14.94 3.95 -14.44
C ALA A 35 14.56 3.08 -15.64
N SER A 36 15.50 2.24 -16.09
CA SER A 36 15.25 1.25 -17.15
C SER A 36 14.07 0.33 -16.84
N ALA A 37 13.78 0.12 -15.54
CA ALA A 37 12.66 -0.69 -15.07
C ALA A 37 11.33 0.06 -14.89
N THR A 38 11.24 1.36 -15.19
CA THR A 38 9.99 2.12 -15.00
C THR A 38 8.85 1.56 -15.87
N GLU A 39 9.10 1.31 -17.15
CA GLU A 39 8.06 0.81 -18.07
C GLU A 39 7.65 -0.63 -17.76
N ILE A 40 8.58 -1.50 -17.34
CA ILE A 40 8.23 -2.86 -16.93
C ILE A 40 7.46 -2.87 -15.61
N SER A 41 7.81 -1.99 -14.66
CA SER A 41 7.06 -1.81 -13.41
C SER A 41 5.63 -1.33 -13.67
N LYS A 42 5.48 -0.37 -14.60
CA LYS A 42 4.17 0.12 -15.03
C LYS A 42 3.35 -0.99 -15.69
N PHE A 43 3.94 -1.72 -16.62
CA PHE A 43 3.28 -2.86 -17.26
C PHE A 43 2.81 -3.90 -16.23
N LEU A 44 3.68 -4.29 -15.30
CA LEU A 44 3.33 -5.23 -14.23
C LEU A 44 2.19 -4.67 -13.36
N ASN A 45 2.23 -3.39 -13.01
CA ASN A 45 1.15 -2.75 -12.28
C ASN A 45 -0.17 -2.78 -13.07
N ASP A 46 -0.15 -2.47 -14.36
CA ASP A 46 -1.36 -2.46 -15.20
C ASP A 46 -1.99 -3.85 -15.32
N VAL A 47 -1.17 -4.91 -15.30
CA VAL A 47 -1.63 -6.31 -15.31
C VAL A 47 -2.14 -6.78 -13.94
N LEU A 48 -1.38 -6.48 -12.87
CA LEU A 48 -1.64 -7.02 -11.54
C LEU A 48 -2.69 -6.23 -10.76
N ALA A 49 -2.72 -4.89 -10.91
CA ALA A 49 -3.60 -4.03 -10.14
C ALA A 49 -5.08 -4.38 -10.30
N PRO A 50 -5.62 -4.68 -11.49
CA PRO A 50 -7.02 -5.08 -11.63
C PRO A 50 -7.37 -6.36 -10.86
N ILE A 51 -6.45 -7.34 -10.87
CA ILE A 51 -6.62 -8.62 -10.15
C ILE A 51 -6.62 -8.38 -8.65
N PHE A 52 -5.62 -7.61 -8.18
CA PHE A 52 -5.50 -7.23 -6.78
C PHE A 52 -6.73 -6.45 -6.31
N LEU A 53 -7.14 -5.41 -7.05
CA LEU A 53 -8.28 -4.57 -6.70
C LEU A 53 -9.60 -5.34 -6.67
N ARG A 54 -9.77 -6.34 -7.54
CA ARG A 54 -10.97 -7.20 -7.52
C ARG A 54 -11.08 -7.97 -6.20
N VAL A 55 -9.98 -8.53 -5.70
CA VAL A 55 -9.97 -9.27 -4.43
C VAL A 55 -10.01 -8.32 -3.24
N ALA A 56 -9.16 -7.29 -3.24
CA ALA A 56 -9.04 -6.34 -2.13
C ALA A 56 -10.37 -5.61 -1.84
N ARG A 57 -11.15 -5.24 -2.86
CA ARG A 57 -12.46 -4.59 -2.67
C ARG A 57 -13.48 -5.46 -1.93
N GLN A 58 -13.30 -6.78 -1.89
CA GLN A 58 -14.21 -7.69 -1.19
C GLN A 58 -13.88 -7.82 0.30
N THR A 59 -12.62 -7.59 0.68
CA THR A 59 -12.11 -7.89 2.03
C THR A 59 -11.55 -6.67 2.76
N THR A 60 -11.32 -5.57 2.07
CA THR A 60 -10.49 -4.46 2.57
C THR A 60 -11.04 -3.11 2.09
N PHE A 61 -11.08 -2.15 3.02
CA PHE A 61 -11.37 -0.76 2.68
C PHE A 61 -10.13 -0.09 2.11
N ILE A 62 -10.29 0.60 0.98
CA ILE A 62 -9.18 1.23 0.25
C ILE A 62 -8.85 2.63 0.82
N ASN A 63 -9.80 3.25 1.52
CA ASN A 63 -9.61 4.54 2.19
C ASN A 63 -10.42 4.61 3.50
N GLY A 64 -10.04 5.56 4.37
CA GLY A 64 -10.66 5.73 5.68
C GLY A 64 -12.11 6.23 5.63
N ILE A 65 -12.49 6.99 4.60
CA ILE A 65 -13.86 7.51 4.47
C ILE A 65 -14.84 6.35 4.21
N ASP A 66 -14.48 5.41 3.35
CA ASP A 66 -15.30 4.24 3.05
C ASP A 66 -15.45 3.33 4.27
N LEU A 67 -14.39 3.19 5.09
CA LEU A 67 -14.45 2.48 6.36
C LEU A 67 -15.45 3.14 7.32
N VAL A 68 -15.35 4.46 7.52
CA VAL A 68 -16.26 5.19 8.41
C VAL A 68 -17.71 5.04 7.95
N ARG A 69 -18.00 5.25 6.66
CA ARG A 69 -19.34 5.07 6.09
C ARG A 69 -19.88 3.66 6.29
N ALA A 70 -19.04 2.64 6.14
CA ALA A 70 -19.43 1.25 6.37
C ALA A 70 -19.74 0.98 7.85
N LEU A 71 -18.95 1.55 8.78
CA LEU A 71 -19.20 1.47 10.22
C LEU A 71 -20.49 2.19 10.62
N GLU A 72 -20.76 3.37 10.06
CA GLU A 72 -22.01 4.10 10.27
C GLU A 72 -23.22 3.27 9.82
N LYS A 73 -23.14 2.65 8.62
CA LYS A 73 -24.19 1.73 8.14
C LYS A 73 -24.33 0.50 9.03
N TYR A 74 -23.22 -0.08 9.48
CA TYR A 74 -23.21 -1.22 10.40
C TYR A 74 -23.89 -0.87 11.74
N ALA A 75 -23.64 0.34 12.25
CA ALA A 75 -24.29 0.87 13.44
C ALA A 75 -25.78 1.16 13.22
N ALA A 76 -26.14 1.80 12.10
CA ALA A 76 -27.53 2.09 11.74
C ALA A 76 -28.38 0.82 11.59
N ASN A 77 -27.76 -0.29 11.17
CA ASN A 77 -28.41 -1.60 11.10
C ASN A 77 -28.50 -2.32 12.47
N GLY A 78 -28.07 -1.69 13.57
CA GLY A 78 -28.12 -2.26 14.92
C GLY A 78 -27.08 -3.34 15.19
N HIS A 79 -26.06 -3.48 14.33
CA HIS A 79 -25.03 -4.50 14.51
C HIS A 79 -23.89 -4.05 15.45
N LEU A 80 -23.69 -2.73 15.60
CA LEU A 80 -22.75 -2.18 16.57
C LEU A 80 -23.43 -2.11 17.95
N LYS A 81 -23.11 -3.09 18.81
CA LYS A 81 -23.68 -3.24 20.15
C LYS A 81 -22.64 -2.90 21.21
N PRO A 82 -23.05 -2.62 22.46
CA PRO A 82 -22.11 -2.48 23.58
C PRO A 82 -21.22 -3.72 23.80
N THR A 83 -21.66 -4.88 23.32
CA THR A 83 -20.91 -6.15 23.38
C THR A 83 -20.01 -6.40 22.16
N THR A 84 -19.98 -5.48 21.19
CA THR A 84 -19.12 -5.61 20.01
C THR A 84 -17.66 -5.39 20.41
N LEU A 85 -16.79 -6.34 20.04
CA LEU A 85 -15.36 -6.25 20.29
C LEU A 85 -14.63 -5.75 19.04
N PHE A 86 -13.75 -4.78 19.23
CA PHE A 86 -12.79 -4.38 18.20
C PHE A 86 -11.47 -5.10 18.45
N ILE A 87 -10.93 -5.70 17.40
CA ILE A 87 -9.66 -6.42 17.44
C ILE A 87 -8.70 -5.69 16.50
N THR A 88 -7.52 -5.38 16.99
CA THR A 88 -6.42 -4.83 16.20
C THR A 88 -5.38 -5.90 15.99
N PHE A 89 -4.97 -6.09 14.75
CA PHE A 89 -3.83 -6.91 14.38
C PHE A 89 -2.98 -6.12 13.39
N ASP A 90 -1.66 -6.32 13.45
CA ASP A 90 -0.72 -5.72 12.52
C ASP A 90 0.10 -6.84 11.86
N VAL A 91 0.39 -6.67 10.57
CA VAL A 91 1.26 -7.57 9.83
C VAL A 91 2.60 -6.87 9.68
N GLU A 92 3.58 -7.33 10.45
CA GLU A 92 4.93 -6.83 10.34
C GLU A 92 5.59 -7.33 9.05
N ASN A 93 6.50 -6.53 8.50
CA ASN A 93 7.37 -6.96 7.40
C ASN A 93 6.64 -7.43 6.13
N LEU A 94 5.48 -6.85 5.81
CA LEU A 94 4.63 -7.22 4.66
C LEU A 94 5.37 -7.35 3.30
N TYR A 95 6.48 -6.64 3.12
CA TYR A 95 7.25 -6.61 1.86
C TYR A 95 8.58 -7.36 1.91
N THR A 96 8.94 -7.97 3.04
CA THR A 96 10.22 -8.62 3.25
C THR A 96 9.99 -10.03 3.80
N MET A 97 10.37 -11.05 3.04
CA MET A 97 10.54 -12.42 3.57
C MET A 97 11.85 -12.53 4.36
#